data_AF-A0AA90U2F3-F1
#
_entry.id   AF-A0AA90U2F3-F1
#
_cell.length_a   1.000
_cell.length_b   1.000
_cell.length_c   1.000
_cell.angle_alpha   90.00
_cell.angle_beta   90.00
_cell.angle_gamma   90.00
#
_symmetry.space_group_name_H-M   'P 1'
#
loop_
_entity.id
_entity.type
_entity.pdbx_description
1 polymer ?
#
loop_
_entity_poly.entity_id
_entity_poly.type
_entity_poly.pdbx_seq_one_letter_code
_entity_poly.pdbx_strand_id
1 'polypeptide(L)'
;MTGRQTGTGKFANMSGQYEIKNLLFEYRSVVTNDPPIVQDRGVGKPFMAFVLERMMDFVAKELGIDRLKVREINFITPDKMPYTTASGEVYESGNYPATFKKALDLFDYRNRLKEQEKLRKEGRLVGIGISCGIEPGTSNLGYYFLSKKEEPDYNGAGQMSTVEIAQDGRIKVNMNGPEIGTGHVTTIAQVVADIFGVRPSYICGYLLKRIQ
;
A
#
# COMPACT_ATOMS: atom_id res chain seq x y z
N MET A 1 -18.70 -10.59 -25.75
CA MET A 1 -17.64 -9.73 -25.16
C MET A 1 -18.30 -8.61 -24.37
N THR A 2 -18.39 -8.75 -23.05
CA THR A 2 -18.84 -7.71 -22.11
C THR A 2 -17.74 -7.51 -21.08
N GLY A 3 -16.68 -6.82 -21.50
CA GLY A 3 -15.56 -6.47 -20.64
C GLY A 3 -15.94 -5.35 -19.68
N ARG A 4 -16.35 -5.70 -18.46
CA ARG A 4 -16.26 -4.83 -17.29
C ARG A 4 -15.51 -5.60 -16.20
N GLN A 5 -14.19 -5.43 -16.13
CA GLN A 5 -13.45 -5.81 -14.94
C GLN A 5 -13.86 -4.86 -13.80
N THR A 6 -14.84 -5.26 -13.01
CA THR A 6 -15.21 -4.57 -11.77
C THR A 6 -14.81 -5.44 -10.58
N GLY A 7 -13.72 -5.06 -9.91
CA GLY A 7 -13.48 -5.40 -8.49
C GLY A 7 -12.59 -6.60 -8.13
N THR A 8 -12.31 -7.53 -9.04
CA THR A 8 -11.56 -8.77 -8.69
C THR A 8 -10.08 -8.59 -8.42
N GLY A 9 -9.46 -7.59 -9.04
CA GLY A 9 -8.00 -7.50 -9.12
C GLY A 9 -7.27 -7.13 -7.83
N LYS A 10 -7.97 -6.94 -6.70
CA LYS A 10 -7.35 -6.41 -5.48
C LYS A 10 -7.30 -7.38 -4.32
N PHE A 11 -7.94 -8.55 -4.42
CA PHE A 11 -7.90 -9.59 -3.37
C PHE A 11 -6.50 -10.17 -3.12
N ALA A 12 -5.57 -9.86 -4.01
CA ALA A 12 -4.19 -10.21 -3.88
C ALA A 12 -3.52 -9.63 -2.59
N ASN A 13 -4.11 -8.63 -1.93
CA ASN A 13 -3.63 -8.11 -0.63
C ASN A 13 -4.33 -8.71 0.60
N MET A 14 -5.21 -9.70 0.43
CA MET A 14 -6.03 -10.23 1.54
C MET A 14 -5.23 -10.96 2.62
N SER A 15 -4.03 -11.46 2.30
CA SER A 15 -3.12 -12.02 3.31
C SER A 15 -2.43 -10.95 4.17
N GLY A 16 -2.41 -9.69 3.70
CA GLY A 16 -1.65 -8.60 4.32
C GLY A 16 -0.21 -9.00 4.60
N GLN A 17 0.34 -8.50 5.70
CA GLN A 17 1.71 -8.79 6.14
C GLN A 17 1.83 -10.08 6.99
N TYR A 18 0.81 -10.95 6.94
CA TYR A 18 0.68 -12.11 7.80
C TYR A 18 0.87 -13.42 7.01
N GLU A 19 1.45 -14.42 7.67
CA GLU A 19 1.71 -15.76 7.15
C GLU A 19 0.42 -16.59 7.14
N ILE A 20 -0.56 -16.14 6.37
CA ILE A 20 -1.84 -16.83 6.16
C ILE A 20 -1.65 -17.87 5.06
N LYS A 21 -1.70 -19.15 5.43
CA LYS A 21 -1.47 -20.28 4.52
C LYS A 21 -2.63 -20.56 3.58
N ASN A 22 -3.86 -20.38 4.06
CA ASN A 22 -5.07 -20.71 3.33
C ASN A 22 -6.02 -19.52 3.36
N LEU A 23 -6.52 -19.14 2.18
CA LEU A 23 -7.45 -18.04 2.02
C LEU A 23 -8.61 -18.50 1.14
N LEU A 24 -9.83 -18.28 1.62
CA LEU A 24 -11.04 -18.39 0.81
C LEU A 24 -11.80 -17.08 0.92
N PHE A 25 -12.23 -16.53 -0.21
CA PHE A 25 -12.98 -15.29 -0.25
C PHE A 25 -14.01 -15.34 -1.38
N GLU A 26 -15.23 -14.88 -1.08
CA GLU A 26 -16.32 -14.72 -2.03
C GLU A 26 -16.73 -13.24 -2.06
N TYR A 27 -16.90 -12.66 -3.24
CA TYR A 27 -17.52 -11.34 -3.40
C TYR A 27 -18.68 -11.41 -4.39
N ARG A 28 -19.58 -10.45 -4.23
CA ARG A 28 -20.69 -10.19 -5.15
C ARG A 28 -20.68 -8.71 -5.49
N SER A 29 -20.73 -8.40 -6.78
CA SER A 29 -20.96 -7.03 -7.25
C SER A 29 -22.42 -6.93 -7.66
N VAL A 30 -23.14 -5.98 -7.09
CA VAL A 30 -24.54 -5.70 -7.43
C VAL A 30 -24.65 -4.32 -8.06
N VAL A 31 -25.61 -4.15 -8.96
CA VAL A 31 -25.92 -2.84 -9.54
C VAL A 31 -27.03 -2.20 -8.72
N THR A 32 -26.86 -0.93 -8.38
CA THR A 32 -27.87 -0.12 -7.66
C THR A 32 -28.20 1.13 -8.47
N ASN A 33 -29.25 1.85 -8.07
CA ASN A 33 -29.63 3.14 -8.66
C ASN A 33 -28.83 4.33 -8.08
N ASP A 34 -27.62 4.08 -7.57
CA ASP A 34 -26.72 5.09 -7.04
C ASP A 34 -25.70 5.55 -8.11
N PRO A 35 -25.00 6.69 -7.89
CA PRO A 35 -23.87 7.06 -8.73
C PRO A 35 -22.83 5.92 -8.82
N PRO A 36 -22.14 5.76 -9.96
CA PRO A 36 -21.13 4.72 -10.12
C PRO A 36 -20.05 4.80 -9.03
N ILE A 37 -19.66 3.65 -8.49
CA ILE A 37 -18.53 3.58 -7.56
C ILE A 37 -17.26 4.04 -8.28
N VAL A 38 -16.50 4.91 -7.62
CA VAL A 38 -15.23 5.44 -8.11
C VAL A 38 -14.08 5.02 -7.21
N GLN A 39 -12.88 5.19 -7.74
CA GLN A 39 -11.65 4.88 -7.03
C GLN A 39 -11.30 6.02 -6.07
N ASP A 40 -11.05 5.68 -4.81
CA ASP A 40 -10.42 6.55 -3.83
C ASP A 40 -9.23 5.82 -3.21
N ARG A 41 -8.23 6.58 -2.76
CA ARG A 41 -6.88 6.17 -2.31
C ARG A 41 -6.78 4.70 -1.91
N GLY A 42 -6.02 3.92 -2.68
CA GLY A 42 -5.76 2.50 -2.41
C GLY A 42 -6.70 1.51 -3.10
N VAL A 43 -7.92 1.93 -3.50
CA VAL A 43 -8.92 1.12 -4.24
C VAL A 43 -9.17 -0.25 -3.63
N GLY A 44 -10.12 -0.32 -2.68
CA GLY A 44 -10.50 -1.56 -1.99
C GLY A 44 -9.46 -2.06 -0.96
N LYS A 45 -8.17 -1.75 -1.11
CA LYS A 45 -7.12 -2.13 -0.15
C LYS A 45 -7.37 -1.62 1.27
N PRO A 46 -7.81 -0.37 1.51
CA PRO A 46 -8.11 0.09 2.86
C PRO A 46 -9.18 -0.77 3.54
N PHE A 47 -10.18 -1.24 2.79
CA PHE A 47 -11.20 -2.14 3.31
C PHE A 47 -10.61 -3.52 3.65
N MET A 48 -9.72 -4.06 2.82
CA MET A 48 -9.06 -5.35 3.10
C MET A 48 -8.18 -5.28 4.35
N ALA A 49 -7.37 -4.21 4.46
CA ALA A 49 -6.57 -3.94 5.64
C ALA A 49 -7.46 -3.79 6.88
N PHE A 50 -8.59 -3.08 6.76
CA PHE A 50 -9.56 -2.96 7.85
C PHE A 50 -10.09 -4.33 8.28
N VAL A 51 -10.59 -5.16 7.37
CA VAL A 51 -11.12 -6.50 7.70
C VAL A 51 -10.04 -7.33 8.40
N LEU A 52 -8.85 -7.39 7.84
CA LEU A 52 -7.75 -8.19 8.36
C LEU A 52 -7.29 -7.71 9.75
N GLU A 53 -7.09 -6.40 9.94
CA GLU A 53 -6.67 -5.84 11.23
C GLU A 53 -7.74 -5.94 12.31
N ARG A 54 -9.03 -5.85 11.93
CA ARG A 54 -10.14 -6.12 12.84
C ARG A 54 -10.18 -7.59 13.23
N MET A 55 -9.93 -8.52 12.30
CA MET A 55 -9.83 -9.95 12.59
C MET A 55 -8.69 -10.25 13.57
N MET A 56 -7.53 -9.62 13.43
CA MET A 56 -6.41 -9.79 14.38
C MET A 56 -6.82 -9.41 15.81
N ASP A 57 -7.54 -8.30 15.97
CA ASP A 57 -8.05 -7.89 17.29
C ASP A 57 -9.17 -8.82 17.81
N PHE A 58 -10.02 -9.37 16.93
CA PHE A 58 -11.04 -10.34 17.34
C PHE A 58 -10.43 -11.66 17.78
N VAL A 59 -9.43 -12.18 17.06
CA VAL A 59 -8.69 -13.39 17.45
C VAL A 59 -8.01 -13.20 18.79
N ALA A 60 -7.37 -12.03 19.01
CA ALA A 60 -6.76 -11.71 20.30
C ALA A 60 -7.77 -11.74 21.44
N LYS A 61 -8.94 -11.12 21.24
CA LYS A 61 -10.02 -11.10 22.23
C LYS A 61 -10.56 -12.51 22.53
N GLU A 62 -10.84 -13.29 21.49
CA GLU A 62 -11.44 -14.63 21.62
C GLU A 62 -10.50 -15.61 22.32
N LEU A 63 -9.21 -15.56 22.00
CA LEU A 63 -8.20 -16.44 22.56
C LEU A 63 -7.60 -15.94 23.88
N GLY A 64 -7.96 -14.73 24.33
CA GLY A 64 -7.36 -14.10 25.52
C GLY A 64 -5.86 -13.80 25.37
N ILE A 65 -5.38 -13.61 24.14
CA ILE A 65 -3.98 -13.32 23.82
C ILE A 65 -3.82 -11.81 23.63
N ASP A 66 -2.67 -11.26 24.01
CA ASP A 66 -2.33 -9.87 23.72
C ASP A 66 -2.39 -9.56 22.21
N ARG A 67 -3.05 -8.45 21.84
CA ARG A 67 -3.27 -8.08 20.43
C ARG A 67 -1.99 -7.74 19.66
N LEU A 68 -0.93 -7.31 20.34
CA LEU A 68 0.38 -7.13 19.73
C LEU A 68 0.97 -8.50 19.45
N LYS A 69 0.88 -9.41 20.43
CA LYS A 69 1.43 -10.76 20.29
C LYS A 69 0.81 -11.54 19.14
N VAL A 70 -0.51 -11.44 18.95
CA VAL A 70 -1.21 -12.05 17.80
C VAL A 70 -0.60 -11.58 16.48
N ARG A 71 -0.26 -10.31 16.34
CA ARG A 71 0.38 -9.79 15.12
C ARG A 71 1.81 -10.30 14.98
N GLU A 72 2.60 -10.20 16.06
CA GLU A 72 4.02 -10.60 16.08
C GLU A 72 4.24 -12.06 15.66
N ILE A 73 3.42 -12.98 16.15
CA ILE A 73 3.59 -14.42 15.83
C ILE A 73 3.13 -14.77 14.42
N ASN A 74 2.33 -13.91 13.79
CA ASN A 74 1.76 -14.16 12.47
C ASN A 74 2.45 -13.34 11.36
N PHE A 75 3.36 -12.42 11.66
CA PHE A 75 4.05 -11.67 10.61
C PHE A 75 4.93 -12.59 9.76
N ILE A 76 4.96 -12.32 8.45
CA ILE A 76 5.99 -12.85 7.57
C ILE A 76 7.33 -12.25 8.00
N THR A 77 8.32 -13.09 8.29
CA THR A 77 9.62 -12.66 8.79
C THR A 77 10.60 -12.39 7.64
N PRO A 78 11.61 -11.52 7.82
CA PRO A 78 12.55 -11.17 6.76
C PRO A 78 13.28 -12.36 6.12
N ASP A 79 13.57 -13.39 6.91
CA ASP A 79 14.24 -14.63 6.49
C ASP A 79 13.37 -15.51 5.57
N LYS A 80 12.06 -15.24 5.50
CA LYS A 80 11.13 -15.93 4.60
C LYS A 80 10.96 -15.22 3.26
N MET A 81 11.58 -14.07 3.05
CA MET A 81 11.48 -13.31 1.81
C MET A 81 12.50 -13.82 0.77
N PRO A 82 12.12 -13.96 -0.51
CA PRO A 82 10.82 -13.63 -1.08
C PRO A 82 9.71 -14.62 -0.66
N TYR A 83 8.53 -14.09 -0.33
CA TYR A 83 7.40 -14.87 0.18
C TYR A 83 6.20 -14.76 -0.76
N THR A 84 5.70 -15.90 -1.24
CA THR A 84 4.45 -15.95 -2.01
C THR A 84 3.25 -16.12 -1.08
N THR A 85 2.34 -15.15 -1.07
CA THR A 85 1.13 -15.20 -0.24
C THR A 85 0.11 -16.21 -0.76
N ALA A 86 -0.83 -16.64 0.10
CA ALA A 86 -1.97 -17.44 -0.31
C ALA A 86 -2.85 -16.73 -1.36
N SER A 87 -2.77 -15.39 -1.42
CA SER A 87 -3.44 -14.55 -2.41
C SER A 87 -2.62 -14.32 -3.70
N GLY A 88 -1.47 -15.00 -3.85
CA GLY A 88 -0.68 -15.05 -5.08
C GLY A 88 0.31 -13.91 -5.29
N GLU A 89 0.45 -12.99 -4.34
CA GLU A 89 1.46 -11.92 -4.42
C GLU A 89 2.83 -12.42 -3.96
N VAL A 90 3.87 -11.93 -4.62
CA VAL A 90 5.25 -12.16 -4.20
C VAL A 90 5.73 -10.94 -3.44
N TYR A 91 6.01 -11.10 -2.15
CA TYR A 91 6.66 -10.08 -1.34
C TYR A 91 8.17 -10.27 -1.45
N GLU A 92 8.82 -9.32 -2.12
CA GLU A 92 10.25 -9.39 -2.41
C GLU A 92 11.11 -9.13 -1.17
N SER A 93 10.69 -8.20 -0.31
CA SER A 93 11.42 -7.82 0.89
C SER A 93 10.50 -7.17 1.94
N GLY A 94 10.94 -7.17 3.20
CA GLY A 94 10.23 -6.50 4.28
C GLY A 94 10.71 -6.92 5.67
N ASN A 95 10.64 -6.00 6.65
CA ASN A 95 10.86 -6.31 8.06
C ASN A 95 9.69 -5.81 8.91
N TYR A 96 8.56 -6.49 8.79
CA TYR A 96 7.32 -6.12 9.47
C TYR A 96 7.43 -6.16 11.00
N PRO A 97 8.10 -7.16 11.63
CA PRO A 97 8.33 -7.15 13.07
C PRO A 97 9.11 -5.92 13.54
N ALA A 98 10.18 -5.53 12.84
CA ALA A 98 10.96 -4.35 13.23
C ALA A 98 10.18 -3.05 13.04
N THR A 99 9.45 -2.91 11.93
CA THR A 99 8.58 -1.74 11.69
C THR A 99 7.50 -1.62 12.77
N PHE A 100 6.86 -2.74 13.13
CA PHE A 100 5.85 -2.78 14.16
C PHE A 100 6.41 -2.36 15.53
N LYS A 101 7.54 -2.96 15.93
CA LYS A 101 8.22 -2.59 17.18
C LYS A 101 8.58 -1.12 17.22
N LYS A 102 9.19 -0.59 16.15
CA LYS A 102 9.56 0.83 16.06
C LYS A 102 8.36 1.75 16.18
N ALA A 103 7.22 1.40 15.58
CA ALA A 103 5.98 2.19 15.71
C ALA A 103 5.45 2.20 17.15
N LEU A 104 5.46 1.05 17.83
CA LEU A 104 5.05 0.95 19.24
C LEU A 104 5.95 1.76 20.17
N ASP A 105 7.27 1.73 19.93
CA ASP A 105 8.25 2.49 20.69
C ASP A 105 8.06 4.01 20.48
N LEU A 106 7.90 4.46 19.23
CA LEU A 106 7.66 5.88 18.91
C LEU A 106 6.34 6.41 19.50
N PHE A 107 5.32 5.56 19.59
CA PHE A 107 4.03 5.91 20.19
C PHE A 107 4.05 5.87 21.73
N ASP A 108 5.07 5.26 22.32
CA ASP A 108 5.17 4.94 23.76
C ASP A 108 3.96 4.11 24.24
N TYR A 109 3.68 3.02 23.52
CA TYR A 109 2.46 2.23 23.68
C TYR A 109 2.15 1.84 25.12
N ARG A 110 3.17 1.43 25.90
CA ARG A 110 2.99 0.98 27.29
C ARG A 110 2.55 2.11 28.21
N ASN A 111 3.08 3.31 28.08
CA ASN A 111 2.64 4.43 28.89
C ASN A 111 1.27 4.95 28.44
N ARG A 112 0.97 4.92 27.14
CA ARG A 112 -0.36 5.25 26.60
C ARG A 112 -1.46 4.32 27.10
N LEU A 113 -1.16 3.03 27.34
CA LEU A 113 -2.10 2.11 27.98
C LEU A 113 -2.45 2.55 29.41
N LYS A 114 -1.44 2.91 30.23
CA LYS A 114 -1.66 3.40 31.60
C LYS A 114 -2.48 4.71 31.60
N GLU A 115 -2.17 5.61 30.67
CA GLU A 115 -2.91 6.86 30.49
C GLU A 115 -4.37 6.59 30.10
N GLN A 116 -4.60 5.69 29.14
CA GLN A 116 -5.95 5.28 28.74
C GLN A 116 -6.77 4.77 29.94
N GLU A 117 -6.19 3.93 30.79
CA GLU A 117 -6.86 3.41 31.99
C GLU A 117 -7.24 4.53 32.96
N LYS A 118 -6.34 5.50 33.19
CA LYS A 118 -6.62 6.67 34.01
C LYS A 118 -7.80 7.48 33.45
N LEU A 119 -7.76 7.81 32.15
CA LEU A 119 -8.79 8.60 31.49
C LEU A 119 -10.16 7.89 31.49
N ARG A 120 -10.17 6.55 31.38
CA ARG A 120 -11.40 5.76 31.50
C ARG A 120 -12.00 5.81 32.91
N LYS A 121 -11.17 5.83 33.96
CA LYS A 121 -11.63 6.02 35.35
C LYS A 121 -12.23 7.41 35.58
N GLU A 122 -11.82 8.41 34.79
CA GLU A 122 -12.40 9.76 34.77
C GLU A 122 -13.71 9.83 33.93
N GLY A 123 -14.22 8.70 33.43
CA GLY A 123 -15.45 8.64 32.64
C GLY A 123 -15.27 8.91 31.14
N ARG A 124 -14.04 9.01 30.63
CA ARG A 124 -13.78 9.26 29.19
C ARG A 124 -13.73 7.96 28.39
N LEU A 125 -14.27 7.98 27.17
CA LEU A 125 -14.18 6.87 26.22
C LEU A 125 -12.93 7.00 25.34
N VAL A 126 -11.83 6.39 25.77
CA VAL A 126 -10.54 6.43 25.07
C VAL A 126 -10.16 5.05 24.55
N GLY A 127 -9.73 4.97 23.28
CA GLY A 127 -9.25 3.75 22.63
C GLY A 127 -7.89 3.95 21.97
N ILE A 128 -7.13 2.88 21.77
CA ILE A 128 -5.89 2.88 21.01
C ILE A 128 -6.08 1.94 19.82
N GLY A 129 -6.03 2.51 18.61
CA GLY A 129 -6.10 1.77 17.36
C GLY A 129 -4.72 1.31 16.93
N ILE A 130 -4.63 0.10 16.40
CA ILE A 130 -3.43 -0.44 15.75
C ILE A 130 -3.88 -0.99 14.41
N SER A 131 -3.17 -0.60 13.36
CA SER A 131 -3.36 -1.11 12.02
C SER A 131 -1.98 -1.30 11.40
N CYS A 132 -1.77 -2.46 10.80
CA CYS A 132 -0.58 -2.74 10.01
C CYS A 132 -0.99 -3.07 8.58
N GLY A 133 -0.47 -2.28 7.64
CA GLY A 133 -0.82 -2.39 6.23
C GLY A 133 0.42 -2.60 5.38
N ILE A 134 0.28 -3.44 4.37
CA ILE A 134 1.20 -3.56 3.25
C ILE A 134 0.47 -3.10 1.98
N GLU A 135 1.12 -2.26 1.20
CA GLU A 135 0.58 -1.77 -0.07
C GLU A 135 1.62 -1.92 -1.18
N PRO A 136 1.20 -2.38 -2.38
CA PRO A 136 2.07 -2.38 -3.54
C PRO A 136 2.35 -0.94 -3.96
N GLY A 137 3.62 -0.62 -4.26
CA GLY A 137 4.02 0.68 -4.78
C GLY A 137 3.58 0.94 -6.23
N THR A 138 3.06 -0.08 -6.90
CA THR A 138 2.60 -0.02 -8.30
C THR A 138 1.39 -0.94 -8.54
N SER A 139 1.13 -1.34 -9.77
CA SER A 139 0.10 -2.33 -10.09
C SER A 139 0.32 -3.64 -9.34
N ASN A 140 -0.78 -4.22 -8.87
CA ASN A 140 -0.81 -5.47 -8.13
C ASN A 140 -1.46 -6.53 -9.02
N LEU A 141 -0.68 -7.44 -9.58
CA LEU A 141 -1.15 -8.46 -10.53
C LEU A 141 -1.14 -9.88 -9.96
N GLY A 142 -0.92 -10.08 -8.65
CA GLY A 142 -0.93 -11.40 -8.00
C GLY A 142 -2.19 -12.23 -8.27
N TYR A 143 -3.35 -11.58 -8.35
CA TYR A 143 -4.61 -12.23 -8.72
C TYR A 143 -4.60 -12.84 -10.13
N TYR A 144 -3.81 -12.27 -11.05
CA TYR A 144 -3.69 -12.76 -12.41
C TYR A 144 -2.99 -14.12 -12.40
N PHE A 145 -1.89 -14.25 -11.65
CA PHE A 145 -1.15 -15.51 -11.51
C PHE A 145 -1.95 -16.63 -10.83
N LEU A 146 -2.97 -16.29 -10.03
CA LEU A 146 -3.92 -17.26 -9.48
C LEU A 146 -5.00 -17.71 -10.48
N SER A 147 -5.37 -16.87 -11.43
CA SER A 147 -6.47 -17.12 -12.37
C SER A 147 -6.01 -17.60 -13.74
N LYS A 148 -4.78 -17.29 -14.14
CA LYS A 148 -4.12 -17.73 -15.38
C LYS A 148 -2.66 -18.05 -15.10
N LYS A 149 -2.17 -19.16 -15.70
CA LYS A 149 -0.77 -19.60 -15.56
C LYS A 149 0.20 -18.87 -16.49
N GLU A 150 -0.32 -18.22 -17.52
CA GLU A 150 0.50 -17.47 -18.49
C GLU A 150 0.90 -16.11 -17.90
N GLU A 151 1.95 -15.49 -18.42
CA GLU A 151 2.25 -14.10 -18.10
C GLU A 151 1.15 -13.18 -18.65
N PRO A 152 0.78 -12.11 -17.95
CA PRO A 152 -0.16 -11.15 -18.48
C PRO A 152 0.40 -10.49 -19.73
N ASP A 153 -0.43 -10.43 -20.78
CA ASP A 153 -0.14 -9.75 -22.05
C ASP A 153 -0.13 -8.21 -21.92
N TYR A 154 -0.27 -7.69 -20.71
CA TYR A 154 -0.20 -6.27 -20.40
C TYR A 154 0.60 -6.01 -19.11
N ASN A 155 1.36 -4.91 -19.11
CA ASN A 155 2.02 -4.40 -17.92
C ASN A 155 1.14 -3.31 -17.29
N GLY A 156 0.52 -3.61 -16.14
CA GLY A 156 -0.29 -2.64 -15.39
C GLY A 156 0.49 -1.46 -14.79
N ALA A 157 1.83 -1.50 -14.87
CA ALA A 157 2.76 -0.53 -14.31
C ALA A 157 3.64 0.16 -15.37
N GLY A 158 3.31 0.04 -16.67
CA GLY A 158 4.09 0.68 -17.73
C GLY A 158 4.20 2.20 -17.53
N GLN A 159 5.43 2.70 -17.39
CA GLN A 159 5.75 4.13 -17.34
C GLN A 159 6.80 4.45 -18.41
N MET A 160 6.78 5.68 -18.92
CA MET A 160 7.72 6.18 -19.91
C MET A 160 8.18 7.58 -19.54
N SER A 161 9.48 7.82 -19.64
CA SER A 161 10.06 9.15 -19.58
C SER A 161 10.95 9.43 -20.79
N THR A 162 11.05 10.71 -21.16
CA THR A 162 12.04 11.20 -22.11
C THR A 162 12.92 12.24 -21.42
N VAL A 163 14.24 12.13 -21.61
CA VAL A 163 15.23 13.03 -21.02
C VAL A 163 16.08 13.62 -22.15
N GLU A 164 16.15 14.94 -22.22
CA GLU A 164 16.89 15.69 -23.24
C GLU A 164 17.85 16.66 -22.58
N ILE A 165 19.13 16.66 -22.97
CA ILE A 165 20.09 17.68 -22.56
C ILE A 165 20.05 18.80 -23.59
N ALA A 166 19.63 19.99 -23.16
CA ALA A 166 19.61 21.19 -23.98
C ALA A 166 21.02 21.74 -24.22
N GLN A 167 21.18 22.57 -25.24
CA GLN A 167 22.47 23.18 -25.59
C GLN A 167 23.07 24.05 -24.47
N ASP A 168 22.25 24.60 -23.58
CA ASP A 168 22.68 25.38 -22.40
C ASP A 168 23.03 24.50 -21.18
N GLY A 169 23.05 23.18 -21.34
CA GLY A 169 23.36 22.21 -20.29
C GLY A 169 22.21 21.94 -19.32
N ARG A 170 21.03 22.53 -19.53
CA ARG A 170 19.82 22.15 -18.76
C ARG A 170 19.26 20.82 -19.23
N ILE A 171 18.61 20.11 -18.33
CA ILE A 171 18.05 18.78 -18.61
C ILE A 171 16.53 18.89 -18.62
N LYS A 172 15.90 18.56 -19.74
CA LYS A 172 14.45 18.47 -19.86
C LYS A 172 13.98 17.06 -19.57
N VAL A 173 12.96 16.93 -18.73
CA VAL A 173 12.35 15.63 -18.41
C VAL A 173 10.87 15.68 -18.76
N ASN A 174 10.37 14.73 -19.54
CA ASN A 174 8.95 14.48 -19.67
C ASN A 174 8.66 13.09 -19.12
N MET A 175 7.58 12.94 -18.36
CA MET A 175 7.12 11.64 -17.87
C MET A 175 5.63 11.54 -18.08
N ASN A 176 5.14 10.32 -18.29
CA ASN A 176 3.71 10.06 -18.27
C ASN A 176 3.17 10.17 -16.82
N GLY A 177 1.88 10.48 -16.71
CA GLY A 177 1.20 10.62 -15.42
C GLY A 177 0.94 12.08 -15.02
N PRO A 178 -0.27 12.40 -14.54
CA PRO A 178 -0.59 13.76 -14.14
C PRO A 178 0.08 14.12 -12.81
N GLU A 179 0.54 15.36 -12.70
CA GLU A 179 0.82 15.98 -11.41
C GLU A 179 -0.50 16.45 -10.80
N ILE A 180 -0.89 15.88 -9.67
CA ILE A 180 -2.15 16.18 -8.97
C ILE A 180 -1.92 16.58 -7.51
N GLY A 181 -0.72 17.06 -7.18
CA GLY A 181 -0.31 17.47 -5.83
C GLY A 181 0.55 16.45 -5.10
N THR A 182 1.09 15.45 -5.79
CA THR A 182 2.03 14.45 -5.24
C THR A 182 3.47 14.96 -5.22
N GLY A 183 3.76 16.07 -5.90
CA GLY A 183 5.09 16.69 -5.91
C GLY A 183 6.08 16.00 -6.86
N HIS A 184 5.58 15.30 -7.88
CA HIS A 184 6.36 14.70 -8.97
C HIS A 184 7.36 15.68 -9.58
N VAL A 185 6.96 16.95 -9.78
CA VAL A 185 7.86 17.97 -10.36
C VAL A 185 9.16 18.10 -9.55
N THR A 186 9.04 18.10 -8.23
CA THR A 186 10.19 18.26 -7.33
C THR A 186 10.97 16.97 -7.19
N THR A 187 10.30 15.85 -6.92
CA THR A 187 10.97 14.57 -6.64
C THR A 187 11.67 14.02 -7.87
N ILE A 188 11.12 14.21 -9.06
CA ILE A 188 11.73 13.75 -10.31
C ILE A 188 12.92 14.62 -10.67
N ALA A 189 12.83 15.94 -10.45
CA ALA A 189 13.99 16.81 -10.59
C ALA A 189 15.14 16.40 -9.66
N GLN A 190 14.86 15.98 -8.42
CA GLN A 190 15.87 15.47 -7.50
C GLN A 190 16.52 14.17 -8.03
N VAL A 191 15.71 13.18 -8.42
CA VAL A 191 16.21 11.91 -8.95
C VAL A 191 17.08 12.12 -10.20
N VAL A 192 16.61 12.92 -11.15
CA VAL A 192 17.37 13.17 -12.38
C VAL A 192 18.64 13.98 -12.08
N ALA A 193 18.57 14.97 -11.20
CA ALA A 193 19.75 15.73 -10.79
C ALA A 193 20.83 14.85 -10.16
N ASP A 194 20.43 13.90 -9.29
CA ASP A 194 21.34 12.95 -8.66
C ASP A 194 22.01 12.03 -9.70
N ILE A 195 21.26 11.54 -10.68
CA ILE A 195 21.80 10.69 -11.78
C ILE A 195 22.85 11.45 -12.61
N PHE A 196 22.59 12.73 -12.91
CA PHE A 196 23.48 13.54 -13.75
C PHE A 196 24.55 14.31 -12.95
N GLY A 197 24.54 14.23 -11.61
CA GLY A 197 25.48 14.93 -10.75
C GLY A 197 25.36 16.47 -10.82
N VAL A 198 24.16 16.98 -11.06
CA VAL A 198 23.88 18.43 -11.17
C VAL A 198 22.99 18.90 -10.02
N ARG A 199 22.78 20.21 -9.92
CA ARG A 199 21.78 20.75 -8.99
C ARG A 199 20.37 20.56 -9.56
N PRO A 200 19.33 20.31 -8.73
CA PRO A 200 17.94 20.24 -9.19
C PRO A 200 17.47 21.45 -10.01
N SER A 201 18.07 22.63 -9.80
CA SER A 201 17.81 23.84 -10.58
C SER A 201 18.20 23.76 -12.06
N TYR A 202 18.95 22.74 -12.48
CA TYR A 202 19.30 22.47 -13.88
C TYR A 202 18.26 21.60 -14.58
N ILE A 203 17.29 21.05 -13.83
CA ILE A 203 16.22 20.23 -14.41
C ILE A 203 15.04 21.14 -14.74
N CYS A 204 14.57 21.04 -15.98
CA CYS A 204 13.47 21.82 -16.54
C CYS A 204 12.39 20.88 -17.10
N GLY A 205 11.15 21.34 -17.17
CA GLY A 205 10.06 20.58 -17.80
C GLY A 205 9.24 19.78 -16.79
N TYR A 206 8.09 20.34 -16.45
CA TYR A 206 6.86 19.67 -16.06
C TYR A 206 5.75 20.68 -16.32
N LEU A 207 5.26 20.74 -17.56
CA LEU A 207 4.05 21.50 -17.94
C LEU A 207 3.67 21.10 -19.37
N LEU A 208 3.11 19.90 -19.54
CA LEU A 208 2.19 19.69 -20.65
C LEU A 208 0.95 20.55 -20.35
N LYS A 209 0.97 21.75 -20.91
CA LYS A 209 -0.12 22.75 -20.98
C LYS A 209 -0.72 23.19 -19.63
N ARG A 210 -0.32 24.38 -19.17
CA ARG A 210 -1.35 25.34 -18.72
C ARG A 210 -2.28 25.52 -19.93
N ILE A 211 -3.47 24.91 -19.88
CA ILE A 211 -4.57 25.31 -20.75
C ILE A 211 -4.86 26.77 -20.34
N GLN A 212 -4.54 27.70 -21.25
CA GLN A 212 -5.04 29.07 -21.20
C GLN A 212 -6.55 29.07 -21.40
#